data_AF-A0A420HUY3-F1
#
_entry.id   AF-A0A420HUY3-F1
#
_cell.length_a   1.000
_cell.length_b   1.000
_cell.length_c   1.000
_cell.angle_alpha   90.00
_cell.angle_beta   90.00
_cell.angle_gamma   90.00
#
_symmetry.space_group_name_H-M   'P 1'
#
loop_
_entity.id
_entity.type
_entity.pdbx_description
1 polymer ?
#
loop_
_entity_poly.entity_id
_entity_poly.type
_entity_poly.pdbx_seq_one_letter_code
_entity_poly.pdbx_strand_id
1 'polypeptide(L)'
;MAGRHGNKGVISKINPIEDMPYDENGIPVDIVLNPLGVPSRMNIGQILETHLGMAAKGIGDKINNMLKTQEKICNLRKFIQQAFDLGDNLRQKIDLNTFSNKEILCLAKNLKGGMPIATPVFDGAQENEIKKLLKFADLPTSGQITLFDGRTGEKFERPVTVGYMYMLKLNHLVDDKMHARSTGSYSLVTQQPLGGKAQFGGQRFGEMEVWALEAYGASYTLQEMLTVKSDDVNGRTKMYKNIVDGNHQMEPDFDAIKISLASPDMIRSWSFGEVKKPETINYRTFKPERDGLFCARIFGPVKDYECLCGKYKRLKHRGVICEKCGVEVTQSKVRRERMGHIELSSPTAHIWFLKSLPSRIGLLLDMPLRDIERVLYFESYVVVEAGMTNLEKRQILTEEQYLDALEEFGDEFHATMGAEAIQFLLK
;
A
#
# COMPACT_ATOMS: atom_id res chain seq x y z
N MET A 1 -7.31 -6.50 -11.36
CA MET A 1 -7.84 -5.60 -12.41
C MET A 1 -7.46 -4.16 -12.10
N ALA A 2 -7.48 -3.28 -13.10
CA ALA A 2 -7.22 -1.87 -12.91
C ALA A 2 -7.99 -1.02 -13.91
N GLY A 3 -8.42 0.18 -13.50
CA GLY A 3 -8.86 1.23 -14.42
C GLY A 3 -7.68 2.10 -14.87
N ARG A 4 -7.96 3.04 -15.78
CA ARG A 4 -6.95 3.97 -16.32
C ARG A 4 -6.56 5.08 -15.34
N HIS A 5 -7.35 5.28 -14.29
CA HIS A 5 -7.18 6.35 -13.30
C HIS A 5 -6.41 5.90 -12.04
N GLY A 6 -5.58 4.85 -12.16
CA GLY A 6 -4.77 4.33 -11.06
C GLY A 6 -5.54 3.51 -10.01
N ASN A 7 -6.85 3.33 -10.19
CA ASN A 7 -7.67 2.46 -9.37
C ASN A 7 -7.33 0.99 -9.66
N LYS A 8 -6.70 0.31 -8.71
CA LYS A 8 -6.35 -1.12 -8.77
C LYS A 8 -7.13 -1.90 -7.73
N GLY A 9 -7.57 -3.10 -8.10
CA GLY A 9 -8.29 -4.02 -7.21
C GLY A 9 -8.00 -5.48 -7.55
N VAL A 10 -8.09 -6.34 -6.53
CA VAL A 10 -8.07 -7.80 -6.69
C VAL A 10 -9.52 -8.27 -6.73
N ILE A 11 -9.84 -9.21 -7.63
CA ILE A 11 -11.19 -9.80 -7.67
C ILE A 11 -11.34 -10.66 -6.40
N SER A 12 -12.28 -10.29 -5.53
CA SER A 12 -12.53 -11.01 -4.28
C SER A 12 -13.53 -12.14 -4.45
N LYS A 13 -14.57 -11.93 -5.27
CA LYS A 13 -15.65 -12.89 -5.51
C LYS A 13 -16.22 -12.72 -6.92
N ILE A 14 -16.66 -13.83 -7.51
CA ILE A 14 -17.48 -13.85 -8.73
C ILE A 14 -18.88 -14.21 -8.27
N ASN A 15 -19.83 -13.28 -8.42
CA ASN A 15 -21.22 -13.52 -8.06
C ASN A 15 -22.00 -14.08 -9.26
N PRO A 16 -23.02 -14.92 -9.01
CA PRO A 16 -24.06 -15.20 -10.00
C PRO A 16 -24.77 -13.92 -10.47
N ILE A 17 -25.37 -13.95 -11.65
CA ILE A 17 -26.00 -12.76 -12.25
C ILE A 17 -27.23 -12.33 -11.44
N GLU A 18 -27.99 -13.30 -10.93
CA GLU A 18 -29.15 -13.10 -10.06
C GLU A 18 -28.84 -12.42 -8.73
N ASP A 19 -27.59 -12.51 -8.27
CA ASP A 19 -27.12 -11.85 -7.03
C ASP A 19 -26.68 -10.39 -7.27
N MET A 20 -26.54 -9.97 -8.53
CA MET A 20 -26.02 -8.65 -8.86
C MET A 20 -27.11 -7.57 -8.74
N PRO A 21 -26.76 -6.36 -8.25
CA PRO A 21 -27.66 -5.23 -8.32
C PRO A 21 -28.15 -4.97 -9.74
N TYR A 22 -29.42 -4.66 -9.90
CA TYR A 22 -30.03 -4.40 -11.21
C TYR A 22 -30.82 -3.08 -11.22
N ASP A 23 -31.01 -2.52 -12.41
CA ASP A 23 -31.75 -1.27 -12.62
C ASP A 23 -33.28 -1.50 -12.75
N GLU A 24 -34.06 -0.43 -12.93
CA GLU A 24 -35.51 -0.51 -13.13
C GLU A 24 -35.92 -1.31 -14.39
N ASN A 25 -34.99 -1.53 -15.32
CA ASN A 25 -35.21 -2.33 -16.54
C ASN A 25 -34.80 -3.80 -16.38
N GLY A 26 -34.35 -4.21 -15.17
CA GLY A 26 -33.88 -5.57 -14.91
C GLY A 26 -32.47 -5.87 -15.45
N ILE A 27 -31.70 -4.84 -15.82
CA ILE A 27 -30.33 -4.99 -16.32
C ILE A 27 -29.37 -5.06 -15.12
N PRO A 28 -28.67 -6.18 -14.90
CA PRO A 28 -27.71 -6.31 -13.82
C PRO A 28 -26.41 -5.55 -14.12
N VAL A 29 -25.74 -5.08 -13.07
CA VAL A 29 -24.39 -4.47 -13.18
C VAL A 29 -23.31 -5.57 -13.27
N ASP A 30 -22.23 -5.30 -14.02
CA ASP A 30 -21.15 -6.28 -14.21
C ASP A 30 -20.11 -6.26 -13.07
N ILE A 31 -19.79 -5.07 -12.54
CA ILE A 31 -18.71 -4.86 -11.55
C ILE A 31 -19.19 -3.86 -10.49
N VAL A 32 -18.99 -4.22 -9.22
CA VAL A 32 -19.23 -3.32 -8.09
C VAL A 32 -17.89 -2.80 -7.55
N LEU A 33 -17.73 -1.47 -7.49
CA LEU A 33 -16.53 -0.81 -6.96
C LEU A 33 -16.85 -0.06 -5.66
N ASN A 34 -15.89 -0.03 -4.74
CA ASN A 34 -16.05 0.68 -3.46
C ASN A 34 -15.87 2.21 -3.65
N PRO A 35 -16.87 3.04 -3.28
CA PRO A 35 -16.79 4.49 -3.43
C PRO A 35 -15.74 5.15 -2.50
N LEU A 36 -15.41 4.54 -1.35
CA LEU A 36 -14.46 5.11 -0.37
C LEU A 36 -13.02 5.24 -0.93
N GLY A 37 -12.71 4.50 -1.99
CA GLY A 37 -11.41 4.58 -2.66
C GLY A 37 -11.21 5.85 -3.49
N VAL A 38 -12.27 6.59 -3.82
CA VAL A 38 -12.17 7.78 -4.67
C VAL A 38 -11.74 9.03 -3.90
N PRO A 39 -12.35 9.40 -2.75
CA PRO A 39 -11.96 10.61 -2.02
C PRO A 39 -10.52 10.55 -1.52
N SER A 40 -10.10 9.40 -0.98
CA SER A 40 -8.74 9.20 -0.42
C SER A 40 -7.62 9.29 -1.47
N ARG A 41 -7.91 8.95 -2.73
CA ARG A 41 -6.93 8.93 -3.83
C ARG A 41 -7.04 10.12 -4.78
N MET A 42 -8.05 10.99 -4.59
CA MET A 42 -8.32 12.18 -5.38
C MET A 42 -8.38 11.94 -6.91
N ASN A 43 -8.75 10.75 -7.34
CA ASN A 43 -8.82 10.37 -8.75
C ASN A 43 -10.25 10.46 -9.30
N ILE A 44 -10.80 11.69 -9.30
CA ILE A 44 -12.18 12.03 -9.69
C ILE A 44 -12.46 11.69 -11.17
N GLY A 45 -11.43 11.66 -12.02
CA GLY A 45 -11.57 11.34 -13.44
C GLY A 45 -12.28 10.01 -13.72
N GLN A 46 -12.19 9.02 -12.82
CA GLN A 46 -12.91 7.75 -12.99
C GLN A 46 -14.43 7.92 -12.88
N ILE A 47 -14.92 8.89 -12.09
CA ILE A 47 -16.35 9.20 -11.98
C ILE A 47 -16.81 9.91 -13.25
N LEU A 48 -16.02 10.86 -13.75
CA LEU A 48 -16.30 11.54 -15.02
C LEU A 48 -16.33 10.56 -16.20
N GLU A 49 -15.38 9.61 -16.24
CA GLU A 49 -15.39 8.50 -17.21
C GLU A 49 -16.66 7.67 -17.08
N THR A 50 -17.09 7.34 -15.87
CA THR A 50 -18.31 6.55 -15.62
C THR A 50 -19.56 7.26 -16.15
N HIS A 51 -19.72 8.56 -15.85
CA HIS A 51 -20.85 9.36 -16.35
C HIS A 51 -20.83 9.51 -17.87
N LEU A 52 -19.67 9.82 -18.46
CA LEU A 52 -19.53 9.96 -19.90
C LEU A 52 -19.76 8.62 -20.62
N GLY A 53 -19.28 7.52 -20.05
CA GLY A 53 -19.51 6.17 -20.54
C GLY A 53 -20.98 5.76 -20.48
N MET A 54 -21.70 6.16 -19.41
CA MET A 54 -23.14 5.98 -19.30
C MET A 54 -23.89 6.73 -20.41
N ALA A 55 -23.53 8.00 -20.64
CA ALA A 55 -24.12 8.81 -21.71
C ALA A 55 -23.84 8.23 -23.11
N ALA A 56 -22.59 7.83 -23.36
CA ALA A 56 -22.17 7.18 -24.60
C ALA A 56 -22.97 5.91 -24.89
N LYS A 57 -23.18 5.08 -23.86
CA LYS A 57 -23.98 3.86 -23.97
C LYS A 57 -25.45 4.17 -24.26
N GLY A 58 -26.04 5.11 -23.52
CA GLY A 58 -27.45 5.49 -23.70
C GLY A 58 -27.74 6.02 -25.11
N ILE A 59 -26.84 6.79 -25.71
CA ILE A 59 -26.95 7.20 -27.14
C ILE A 59 -26.92 5.97 -28.06
N GLY A 60 -26.01 5.02 -27.80
CA GLY A 60 -25.93 3.77 -28.55
C GLY A 60 -27.20 2.92 -28.45
N ASP A 61 -27.81 2.86 -27.27
CA ASP A 61 -29.05 2.12 -27.04
C ASP A 61 -30.25 2.79 -27.75
N LYS A 62 -30.31 4.12 -27.80
CA LYS A 62 -31.28 4.84 -28.65
C LYS A 62 -31.11 4.50 -30.13
N ILE A 63 -29.88 4.53 -30.64
CA ILE A 63 -29.58 4.13 -32.03
C ILE A 63 -30.00 2.68 -32.29
N ASN A 64 -29.72 1.78 -31.33
CA ASN A 64 -30.10 0.37 -31.42
C ASN A 64 -31.63 0.20 -31.46
N ASN A 65 -32.36 0.95 -30.66
CA ASN A 65 -33.82 0.94 -30.67
C ASN A 65 -34.39 1.44 -32.00
N MET A 66 -33.86 2.54 -32.56
CA MET A 66 -34.24 3.05 -33.89
C MET A 66 -33.95 2.05 -35.03
N LEU A 67 -32.86 1.28 -34.91
CA LEU A 67 -32.52 0.22 -35.86
C LEU A 67 -33.49 -0.98 -35.76
N LYS A 68 -33.90 -1.35 -34.53
CA LYS A 68 -34.85 -2.45 -34.29
C LYS A 68 -36.26 -2.10 -34.78
N THR A 69 -36.71 -0.87 -34.57
CA THR A 69 -38.01 -0.37 -35.06
C THR A 69 -38.03 -0.05 -36.56
N GLN A 70 -36.90 -0.23 -37.26
CA GLN A 70 -36.74 0.07 -38.67
C GLN A 70 -37.16 1.50 -39.04
N GLU A 71 -36.74 2.47 -38.21
CA GLU A 71 -37.05 3.87 -38.48
C GLU A 71 -36.50 4.35 -39.83
N LYS A 72 -37.16 5.38 -40.38
CA LYS A 72 -36.72 6.03 -41.61
C LYS A 72 -35.28 6.54 -41.46
N ILE A 73 -34.47 6.30 -42.48
CA ILE A 73 -33.04 6.71 -42.51
C ILE A 73 -32.87 8.22 -42.24
N CYS A 74 -33.84 9.05 -42.64
CA CYS A 74 -33.86 10.48 -42.35
C CYS A 74 -33.84 10.79 -40.84
N ASN A 75 -34.61 10.04 -40.04
CA ASN A 75 -34.66 10.23 -38.59
C ASN A 75 -33.35 9.80 -37.94
N LEU A 76 -32.84 8.64 -38.36
CA LEU A 76 -31.57 8.10 -37.87
C LEU A 76 -30.41 9.07 -38.16
N ARG A 77 -30.35 9.61 -39.39
CA ARG A 77 -29.37 10.63 -39.78
C ARG A 77 -29.49 11.87 -38.91
N LYS A 78 -30.71 12.38 -38.71
CA LYS A 78 -30.96 13.58 -37.88
C LYS A 78 -30.52 13.36 -36.43
N PHE A 79 -30.83 12.20 -35.86
CA PHE A 79 -30.44 11.87 -34.48
C PHE A 79 -28.92 11.77 -34.31
N ILE A 80 -28.24 11.05 -35.23
CA ILE A 80 -26.78 10.91 -35.17
C ILE A 80 -26.10 12.27 -35.40
N GLN A 81 -26.62 13.11 -36.31
CA GLN A 81 -26.10 14.46 -36.52
C GLN A 81 -26.19 15.30 -35.24
N GLN A 82 -27.37 15.30 -34.60
CA GLN A 82 -27.57 16.00 -33.33
C GLN A 82 -26.63 15.50 -32.22
N ALA A 83 -26.31 14.20 -32.19
CA ALA A 83 -25.38 13.64 -31.23
C ALA A 83 -23.92 14.09 -31.47
N PHE A 84 -23.49 14.26 -32.74
CA PHE A 84 -22.15 14.76 -33.07
C PHE A 84 -22.02 16.27 -32.86
N ASP A 85 -23.10 17.03 -33.02
CA ASP A 85 -23.11 18.48 -32.82
C ASP A 85 -23.28 18.90 -31.34
N LEU A 86 -23.31 17.91 -30.44
CA LEU A 86 -23.59 18.05 -29.01
C LEU A 86 -22.32 18.50 -28.25
N GLY A 87 -22.12 19.80 -28.08
CA GLY A 87 -20.97 20.37 -27.35
C GLY A 87 -20.74 21.84 -27.67
N ASP A 88 -20.00 22.56 -26.81
CA ASP A 88 -19.70 23.98 -27.04
C ASP A 88 -18.31 24.09 -27.69
N ASN A 89 -18.19 24.77 -28.84
CA ASN A 89 -16.91 24.95 -29.57
C ASN A 89 -16.19 23.64 -29.98
N LEU A 90 -16.95 22.64 -30.43
CA LEU A 90 -16.37 21.39 -30.94
C LEU A 90 -15.39 21.63 -32.09
N ARG A 91 -14.18 21.05 -31.96
CA ARG A 91 -13.17 21.04 -33.03
C ARG A 91 -13.61 20.19 -34.22
N GLN A 92 -14.32 19.11 -33.95
CA GLN A 92 -14.81 18.20 -34.98
C GLN A 92 -16.12 18.74 -35.55
N LYS A 93 -16.16 18.92 -36.87
CA LYS A 93 -17.39 19.23 -37.62
C LYS A 93 -17.64 18.09 -38.60
N ILE A 94 -18.79 17.45 -38.46
CA ILE A 94 -19.20 16.35 -39.35
C ILE A 94 -20.51 16.78 -40.00
N ASP A 95 -20.58 16.68 -41.33
CA ASP A 95 -21.84 16.83 -42.06
C ASP A 95 -22.26 15.47 -42.62
N LEU A 96 -23.21 14.84 -41.96
CA LEU A 96 -23.77 13.55 -42.37
C LEU A 96 -24.62 13.65 -43.65
N ASN A 97 -24.88 14.86 -44.17
CA ASN A 97 -25.57 15.02 -45.45
C ASN A 97 -24.75 14.48 -46.64
N THR A 98 -23.43 14.55 -46.53
CA THR A 98 -22.49 14.03 -47.55
C THR A 98 -22.47 12.51 -47.65
N PHE A 99 -22.97 11.81 -46.63
CA PHE A 99 -22.92 10.35 -46.54
C PHE A 99 -24.06 9.72 -47.34
N SER A 100 -23.79 8.57 -47.95
CA SER A 100 -24.80 7.72 -48.58
C SER A 100 -25.66 6.99 -47.55
N ASN A 101 -26.85 6.54 -47.96
CA ASN A 101 -27.74 5.77 -47.07
C ASN A 101 -27.11 4.46 -46.57
N LYS A 102 -26.26 3.83 -47.40
CA LYS A 102 -25.53 2.61 -47.01
C LYS A 102 -24.49 2.89 -45.92
N GLU A 103 -23.77 4.01 -46.02
CA GLU A 103 -22.76 4.41 -45.03
C GLU A 103 -23.41 4.79 -43.69
N ILE A 104 -24.54 5.51 -43.71
CA ILE A 104 -25.28 5.84 -42.48
C ILE A 104 -25.75 4.58 -41.74
N LEU A 105 -26.26 3.59 -42.48
CA LEU A 105 -26.67 2.31 -41.88
C LEU A 105 -25.47 1.54 -41.33
N CYS A 106 -24.32 1.57 -42.02
CA CYS A 106 -23.09 0.96 -41.52
C CYS A 106 -22.62 1.64 -40.23
N LEU A 107 -22.61 2.98 -40.22
CA LEU A 107 -22.24 3.77 -39.05
C LEU A 107 -23.16 3.48 -37.86
N ALA A 108 -24.48 3.50 -38.05
CA ALA A 108 -25.44 3.19 -37.00
C ALA A 108 -25.25 1.78 -36.43
N LYS A 109 -24.97 0.78 -37.28
CA LYS A 109 -24.66 -0.59 -36.83
C LYS A 109 -23.42 -0.65 -35.94
N ASN A 110 -22.42 0.19 -36.19
CA ASN A 110 -21.21 0.27 -35.37
C ASN A 110 -21.47 1.01 -34.05
N LEU A 111 -22.33 2.04 -34.07
CA LEU A 111 -22.67 2.85 -32.89
C LEU A 111 -23.69 2.19 -31.94
N LYS A 112 -24.35 1.09 -32.34
CA LYS A 112 -25.34 0.38 -31.51
C LYS A 112 -24.82 -0.05 -30.13
N GLY A 113 -23.50 -0.29 -30.02
CA GLY A 113 -22.86 -0.71 -28.77
C GLY A 113 -22.66 0.42 -27.78
N GLY A 114 -22.70 1.66 -28.25
CA GLY A 114 -22.30 2.87 -27.53
C GLY A 114 -21.55 3.79 -28.49
N MET A 115 -21.80 5.10 -28.40
CA MET A 115 -21.10 6.10 -29.22
C MET A 115 -19.67 6.29 -28.70
N PRO A 116 -18.61 6.02 -29.49
CA PRO A 116 -17.25 6.29 -29.05
C PRO A 116 -17.03 7.80 -28.90
N ILE A 117 -16.57 8.22 -27.72
CA ILE A 117 -16.29 9.63 -27.41
C ILE A 117 -14.79 9.81 -27.18
N ALA A 118 -14.22 10.86 -27.77
CA ALA A 118 -12.85 11.26 -27.54
C ALA A 118 -12.81 12.46 -26.60
N THR A 119 -12.06 12.34 -25.50
CA THR A 119 -11.75 13.45 -24.59
C THR A 119 -10.24 13.66 -24.57
N PRO A 120 -9.71 14.65 -25.31
CA PRO A 120 -8.28 14.98 -25.31
C PRO A 120 -7.74 15.31 -23.92
N VAL A 121 -6.43 15.13 -23.75
CA VAL A 121 -5.75 15.51 -22.50
C VAL A 121 -5.69 17.03 -22.41
N PHE A 122 -6.16 17.60 -21.30
CA PHE A 122 -6.25 19.04 -21.02
C PHE A 122 -7.23 19.84 -21.90
N ASP A 123 -7.88 19.22 -22.87
CA ASP A 123 -8.91 19.82 -23.74
C ASP A 123 -10.09 18.85 -23.86
N GLY A 124 -10.58 18.40 -22.70
CA GLY A 124 -11.56 17.33 -22.56
C GLY A 124 -12.99 17.84 -22.41
N ALA A 125 -13.94 16.90 -22.43
CA ALA A 125 -15.36 17.18 -22.24
C ALA A 125 -15.63 17.79 -20.85
N GLN A 126 -16.31 18.93 -20.83
CA GLN A 126 -16.66 19.63 -19.59
C GLN A 126 -17.89 19.00 -18.93
N GLU A 127 -18.08 19.20 -17.63
CA GLU A 127 -19.22 18.64 -16.88
C GLU A 127 -20.58 19.03 -17.49
N ASN A 128 -20.71 20.26 -17.96
CA ASN A 128 -21.92 20.75 -18.61
C ASN A 128 -22.23 19.97 -19.90
N GLU A 129 -21.22 19.57 -20.66
CA GLU A 129 -21.37 18.79 -21.89
C GLU A 129 -21.77 17.35 -21.57
N ILE A 130 -21.16 16.75 -20.53
CA ILE A 130 -21.55 15.42 -20.03
C ILE A 130 -23.04 15.43 -19.61
N LYS A 131 -23.49 16.46 -18.88
CA LYS A 131 -24.90 16.61 -18.50
C LYS A 131 -25.83 16.78 -19.71
N LYS A 132 -25.41 17.54 -20.74
CA LYS A 132 -26.15 17.67 -22.00
C LYS A 132 -26.26 16.32 -22.72
N LEU A 133 -25.18 15.53 -22.76
CA LEU A 133 -25.18 14.18 -23.36
C LEU A 133 -26.07 13.20 -22.58
N LEU A 134 -26.00 13.20 -21.25
CA LEU A 134 -26.90 12.39 -20.41
C LEU A 134 -28.37 12.74 -20.68
N LYS A 135 -28.70 14.04 -20.73
CA LYS A 135 -30.05 14.49 -21.04
C LYS A 135 -30.49 14.09 -22.45
N PHE A 136 -29.58 14.16 -23.43
CA PHE A 136 -29.85 13.72 -24.80
C PHE A 136 -30.09 12.20 -24.88
N ALA A 137 -29.51 11.42 -23.96
CA ALA A 137 -29.71 9.99 -23.83
C ALA A 137 -30.94 9.59 -22.99
N ASP A 138 -31.75 10.53 -22.51
CA ASP A 138 -32.85 10.34 -21.54
C ASP A 138 -32.39 9.73 -20.20
N LEU A 139 -31.16 10.04 -19.80
CA LEU A 139 -30.57 9.60 -18.54
C LEU A 139 -30.54 10.73 -17.50
N PRO A 140 -30.55 10.41 -16.19
CA PRO A 140 -30.49 11.43 -15.15
C PRO A 140 -29.19 12.23 -15.23
N THR A 141 -29.30 13.55 -15.09
CA THR A 141 -28.14 14.47 -15.15
C THR A 141 -27.16 14.28 -13.99
N SER A 142 -27.58 13.62 -12.91
CA SER A 142 -26.71 13.23 -11.79
C SER A 142 -25.79 12.06 -12.13
N GLY A 143 -26.08 11.27 -13.18
CA GLY A 143 -25.40 10.00 -13.45
C GLY A 143 -25.70 8.90 -12.42
N GLN A 144 -26.74 9.09 -11.60
CA GLN A 144 -27.15 8.17 -10.55
C GLN A 144 -28.54 7.61 -10.85
N ILE A 145 -28.70 6.29 -10.67
CA ILE A 145 -29.96 5.59 -10.88
C ILE A 145 -30.39 4.85 -9.61
N THR A 146 -31.68 4.55 -9.52
CA THR A 146 -32.19 3.59 -8.55
C THR A 146 -31.68 2.20 -8.91
N LEU A 147 -31.15 1.47 -7.94
CA LEU A 147 -30.83 0.05 -8.08
C LEU A 147 -31.67 -0.76 -7.09
N PHE A 148 -31.80 -2.05 -7.39
CA PHE A 148 -32.43 -3.05 -6.54
C PHE A 148 -31.40 -4.13 -6.21
N ASP A 149 -31.47 -4.68 -5.00
CA ASP A 149 -30.66 -5.82 -4.60
C ASP A 149 -31.15 -7.09 -5.31
N GLY A 150 -30.26 -7.81 -5.99
CA GLY A 150 -30.56 -9.05 -6.70
C GLY A 150 -31.10 -10.16 -5.79
N ARG A 151 -30.72 -10.15 -4.51
CA ARG A 151 -31.07 -11.22 -3.56
C ARG A 151 -32.43 -11.03 -2.91
N THR A 152 -32.71 -9.81 -2.48
CA THR A 152 -33.93 -9.47 -1.74
C THR A 152 -35.00 -8.87 -2.65
N GLY A 153 -34.60 -8.26 -3.76
CA GLY A 153 -35.47 -7.44 -4.61
C GLY A 153 -35.77 -6.06 -4.02
N GLU A 154 -35.20 -5.72 -2.86
CA GLU A 154 -35.44 -4.43 -2.22
C GLU A 154 -34.68 -3.31 -2.92
N LYS A 155 -35.29 -2.13 -2.95
CA LYS A 155 -34.68 -0.91 -3.50
C LYS A 155 -33.60 -0.39 -2.55
N PHE A 156 -32.44 -0.02 -3.10
CA PHE A 156 -31.43 0.69 -2.31
C PHE A 156 -31.94 2.08 -1.88
N GLU A 157 -31.69 2.45 -0.62
CA GLU A 157 -32.17 3.70 -0.01
C GLU A 157 -31.73 4.97 -0.75
N ARG A 158 -30.52 4.94 -1.33
CA ARG A 158 -29.92 6.08 -2.03
C ARG A 158 -29.60 5.71 -3.48
N PRO A 159 -29.74 6.66 -4.41
CA PRO A 159 -29.37 6.43 -5.80
C PRO A 159 -27.86 6.21 -5.92
N VAL A 160 -27.46 5.30 -6.81
CA VAL A 160 -26.08 4.86 -6.97
C VAL A 160 -25.56 5.30 -8.33
N THR A 161 -24.31 5.76 -8.39
CA THR A 161 -23.65 6.07 -9.66
C THR A 161 -23.41 4.79 -10.44
N VAL A 162 -23.97 4.70 -11.64
CA VAL A 162 -23.80 3.57 -12.55
C VAL A 162 -23.33 4.10 -13.89
N GLY A 163 -22.47 3.36 -14.57
CA GLY A 163 -21.98 3.72 -15.88
C GLY A 163 -20.89 2.79 -16.36
N TYR A 164 -20.23 3.18 -17.45
CA TYR A 164 -19.23 2.35 -18.11
C TYR A 164 -17.84 2.90 -17.87
N MET A 165 -17.03 2.13 -17.13
CA MET A 165 -15.61 2.42 -16.90
C MET A 165 -14.75 1.44 -17.69
N TYR A 166 -13.70 1.91 -18.35
CA TYR A 166 -12.81 1.05 -19.11
C TYR A 166 -11.82 0.32 -18.19
N MET A 167 -11.97 -1.00 -18.07
CA MET A 167 -11.19 -1.84 -17.16
C MET A 167 -10.15 -2.70 -17.89
N LEU A 168 -8.98 -2.86 -17.26
CA LEU A 168 -7.84 -3.62 -17.75
C LEU A 168 -7.51 -4.80 -16.84
N LYS A 169 -7.15 -5.94 -17.45
CA LYS A 169 -6.56 -7.08 -16.76
C LYS A 169 -5.04 -6.93 -16.76
N LEU A 170 -4.45 -6.76 -15.58
CA LEU A 170 -2.99 -6.69 -15.41
C LEU A 170 -2.38 -8.09 -15.50
N ASN A 171 -1.12 -8.17 -15.94
CA ASN A 171 -0.35 -9.43 -16.00
C ASN A 171 0.14 -9.92 -14.63
N HIS A 172 -0.62 -9.63 -13.57
CA HIS A 172 -0.36 -10.10 -12.21
C HIS A 172 -1.36 -11.19 -11.88
N LEU A 173 -1.18 -12.36 -12.49
CA LEU A 173 -2.05 -13.52 -12.32
C LEU A 173 -1.75 -14.21 -10.99
N VAL A 174 -2.79 -14.74 -10.36
CA VAL A 174 -2.66 -15.43 -9.07
C VAL A 174 -1.90 -16.74 -9.22
N ASP A 175 -2.12 -17.49 -10.31
CA ASP A 175 -1.44 -18.75 -10.59
C ASP A 175 0.09 -18.60 -10.65
N ASP A 176 0.56 -17.48 -11.19
CA ASP A 176 2.00 -17.16 -11.24
C ASP A 176 2.55 -16.86 -9.84
N LYS A 177 1.73 -16.33 -8.94
CA LYS A 177 2.12 -15.92 -7.58
C LYS A 177 1.94 -17.00 -6.53
N MET A 178 1.06 -17.98 -6.76
CA MET A 178 0.84 -19.08 -5.83
C MET A 178 2.10 -19.94 -5.75
N HIS A 179 2.62 -20.14 -4.54
CA HIS A 179 3.79 -20.96 -4.26
C HIS A 179 3.72 -21.52 -2.85
N ALA A 180 3.89 -22.83 -2.71
CA ALA A 180 3.89 -23.54 -1.43
C ALA A 180 4.99 -24.59 -1.46
N ARG A 181 5.64 -24.80 -0.31
CA ARG A 181 6.72 -25.78 -0.13
C ARG A 181 6.52 -26.47 1.22
N SER A 182 6.62 -27.80 1.23
CA SER A 182 6.78 -28.60 2.45
C SER A 182 8.27 -28.92 2.67
N THR A 183 8.82 -29.84 1.88
CA THR A 183 10.25 -30.15 1.81
C THR A 183 10.74 -29.98 0.37
N GLY A 184 12.05 -29.91 0.15
CA GLY A 184 12.62 -29.70 -1.19
C GLY A 184 14.14 -29.64 -1.17
N SER A 185 14.72 -29.07 -2.22
CA SER A 185 16.18 -28.94 -2.35
C SER A 185 16.77 -27.89 -1.40
N TYR A 186 18.04 -28.11 -1.04
CA TYR A 186 18.82 -27.27 -0.13
C TYR A 186 20.14 -26.82 -0.79
N SER A 187 20.65 -25.69 -0.32
CA SER A 187 21.95 -25.14 -0.73
C SER A 187 23.10 -26.01 -0.23
N LEU A 188 24.08 -26.30 -1.09
CA LEU A 188 25.26 -27.08 -0.72
C LEU A 188 26.15 -26.35 0.31
N VAL A 189 26.19 -25.01 0.25
CA VAL A 189 27.09 -24.20 1.07
C VAL A 189 26.47 -23.90 2.44
N THR A 190 25.22 -23.44 2.45
CA THR A 190 24.55 -22.96 3.67
C THR A 190 23.62 -24.00 4.30
N GLN A 191 23.36 -25.12 3.62
CA GLN A 191 22.38 -26.14 4.03
C GLN A 191 20.93 -25.65 4.18
N GLN A 192 20.66 -24.38 3.88
CA GLN A 192 19.34 -23.75 3.92
C GLN A 192 18.49 -24.12 2.69
N PRO A 193 17.14 -24.04 2.79
CA PRO A 193 16.24 -24.13 1.66
C PRO A 193 16.67 -23.22 0.50
N LEU A 194 16.63 -23.73 -0.74
CA LEU A 194 16.85 -22.90 -1.92
C LEU A 194 15.84 -21.75 -2.01
N GLY A 195 16.18 -20.70 -2.75
CA GLY A 195 15.31 -19.54 -2.96
C GLY A 195 14.56 -19.59 -4.28
N GLY A 196 13.36 -19.02 -4.30
CA GLY A 196 12.59 -18.77 -5.53
C GLY A 196 11.72 -19.94 -6.00
N LYS A 197 10.60 -19.61 -6.65
CA LYS A 197 9.58 -20.56 -7.12
C LYS A 197 10.14 -21.62 -8.09
N ALA A 198 11.06 -21.22 -8.98
CA ALA A 198 11.66 -22.11 -9.98
C ALA A 198 12.43 -23.29 -9.37
N GLN A 199 12.98 -23.13 -8.15
CA GLN A 199 13.73 -24.16 -7.44
C GLN A 199 12.90 -24.80 -6.31
N PHE A 200 11.59 -24.56 -6.31
CA PHE A 200 10.70 -24.95 -5.21
C PHE A 200 11.22 -24.44 -3.86
N GLY A 201 11.65 -23.17 -3.86
CA GLY A 201 12.36 -22.55 -2.76
C GLY A 201 11.50 -22.23 -1.53
N GLY A 202 12.12 -22.06 -0.37
CA GLY A 202 11.45 -21.63 0.86
C GLY A 202 11.22 -20.12 0.89
N GLN A 203 10.29 -19.70 1.73
CA GLN A 203 10.12 -18.28 2.08
C GLN A 203 11.27 -17.84 2.97
N ARG A 204 11.73 -16.60 2.77
CA ARG A 204 12.74 -16.01 3.64
C ARG A 204 12.09 -15.57 4.93
N PHE A 205 12.50 -16.16 6.05
CA PHE A 205 12.20 -15.68 7.39
C PHE A 205 13.35 -14.77 7.81
N GLY A 206 13.11 -13.46 7.84
CA GLY A 206 14.11 -12.44 8.09
C GLY A 206 14.14 -11.97 9.54
N GLU A 207 14.98 -10.98 9.80
CA GLU A 207 15.21 -10.43 11.13
C GLU A 207 13.94 -9.77 11.72
N MET A 208 13.14 -9.08 10.89
CA MET A 208 11.90 -8.46 11.34
C MET A 208 10.84 -9.49 11.76
N GLU A 209 10.77 -10.63 11.06
CA GLU A 209 9.86 -11.71 11.43
C GLU A 209 10.32 -12.44 12.70
N VAL A 210 11.64 -12.57 12.89
CA VAL A 210 12.25 -13.07 14.14
C VAL A 210 11.85 -12.17 15.31
N TRP A 211 12.02 -10.85 15.19
CA TRP A 211 11.64 -9.89 16.25
C TRP A 211 10.16 -9.97 16.62
N ALA A 212 9.28 -10.28 15.66
CA ALA A 212 7.86 -10.45 15.92
C ALA A 212 7.61 -11.66 16.82
N LEU A 213 8.22 -12.82 16.54
CA LEU A 213 8.08 -14.01 17.39
C LEU A 213 8.68 -13.80 18.79
N GLU A 214 9.81 -13.08 18.86
CA GLU A 214 10.47 -12.72 20.12
C GLU A 214 9.60 -11.81 20.98
N ALA A 215 8.91 -10.84 20.37
CA ALA A 215 7.98 -9.95 21.06
C ALA A 215 6.86 -10.72 21.77
N TYR A 216 6.36 -11.78 21.14
CA TYR A 216 5.34 -12.66 21.72
C TYR A 216 5.89 -13.71 22.69
N GLY A 217 7.22 -13.85 22.80
CA GLY A 217 7.84 -14.92 23.59
C GLY A 217 7.65 -16.32 22.99
N ALA A 218 7.41 -16.42 21.68
CA ALA A 218 7.19 -17.69 20.98
C ALA A 218 8.52 -18.43 20.70
N SER A 219 9.22 -18.81 21.78
CA SER A 219 10.57 -19.39 21.74
C SER A 219 10.65 -20.70 20.95
N TYR A 220 9.71 -21.63 21.16
CA TYR A 220 9.66 -22.90 20.45
C TYR A 220 9.42 -22.71 18.95
N THR A 221 8.49 -21.83 18.57
CA THR A 221 8.22 -21.52 17.15
C THR A 221 9.45 -20.91 16.47
N LEU A 222 10.13 -19.98 17.16
CA LEU A 222 11.35 -19.37 16.66
C LEU A 222 12.47 -20.40 16.51
N GLN A 223 12.64 -21.25 17.51
CA GLN A 223 13.63 -22.33 17.51
C GLN A 223 13.39 -23.28 16.34
N GLU A 224 12.14 -23.68 16.08
CA GLU A 224 11.80 -24.50 14.92
C GLU A 224 12.15 -23.84 13.58
N MET A 225 11.81 -22.54 13.43
CA MET A 225 12.06 -21.79 12.20
C MET A 225 13.55 -21.60 11.92
N LEU A 226 14.36 -21.40 12.97
CA LEU A 226 15.80 -21.21 12.84
C LEU A 226 16.57 -22.52 12.67
N THR A 227 16.04 -23.67 13.13
CA THR A 227 16.77 -24.96 13.13
C THR A 227 16.15 -25.97 12.16
N VAL A 228 15.21 -26.80 12.63
CA VAL A 228 14.66 -27.98 11.93
C VAL A 228 13.92 -27.63 10.64
N LYS A 229 13.49 -26.38 10.44
CA LYS A 229 12.87 -25.90 9.19
C LYS A 229 13.88 -25.24 8.23
N SER A 230 15.15 -25.10 8.64
CA SER A 230 16.18 -24.38 7.90
C SER A 230 17.43 -25.24 7.67
N ASP A 231 18.48 -25.05 8.49
CA ASP A 231 19.85 -25.50 8.24
C ASP A 231 20.28 -26.69 9.13
N ASP A 232 19.49 -27.08 10.13
CA ASP A 232 19.74 -28.32 10.86
C ASP A 232 19.40 -29.54 9.99
N VAL A 233 20.47 -30.12 9.41
CA VAL A 233 20.39 -31.26 8.51
C VAL A 233 19.86 -32.51 9.20
N ASN A 234 20.22 -32.72 10.47
CA ASN A 234 19.86 -33.94 11.20
C ASN A 234 18.45 -33.81 11.78
N GLY A 235 18.15 -32.69 12.43
CA GLY A 235 16.86 -32.42 13.06
C GLY A 235 15.73 -32.35 12.05
N ARG A 236 15.92 -31.80 10.85
CA ARG A 236 14.86 -31.80 9.82
C ARG A 236 14.46 -33.21 9.37
N THR A 237 15.41 -34.14 9.27
CA THR A 237 15.12 -35.53 8.89
C THR A 237 14.43 -36.28 10.02
N LYS A 238 14.84 -36.07 11.27
CA LYS A 238 14.15 -36.63 12.44
C LYS A 238 12.74 -36.08 12.58
N MET A 239 12.58 -34.76 12.48
CA MET A 239 11.29 -34.07 12.54
C MET A 239 10.32 -34.60 11.48
N TYR A 240 10.79 -34.79 10.24
CA TYR A 240 9.95 -35.38 9.20
C TYR A 240 9.45 -36.79 9.55
N LYS A 241 10.32 -37.65 10.08
CA LYS A 241 9.94 -38.99 10.55
C LYS A 241 8.93 -38.92 11.69
N ASN A 242 9.21 -38.10 12.70
CA ASN A 242 8.32 -37.90 13.85
C ASN A 242 6.92 -37.48 13.39
N ILE A 243 6.81 -36.50 12.48
CA ILE A 243 5.52 -36.04 11.94
C ILE A 243 4.77 -37.17 11.24
N VAL A 244 5.46 -38.01 10.47
CA VAL A 244 4.85 -39.19 9.81
C VAL A 244 4.38 -40.22 10.84
N ASP A 245 5.12 -40.38 11.93
CA ASP A 245 4.79 -41.30 13.03
C ASP A 245 3.73 -40.72 14.00
N GLY A 246 3.24 -39.49 13.77
CA GLY A 246 2.26 -38.81 14.63
C GLY A 246 2.85 -38.21 15.90
N ASN A 247 4.18 -38.14 16.02
CA ASN A 247 4.89 -37.46 17.10
C ASN A 247 5.31 -36.04 16.67
N HIS A 248 4.99 -35.02 17.46
CA HIS A 248 5.29 -33.61 17.13
C HIS A 248 6.40 -33.02 18.02
N GLN A 249 7.37 -33.83 18.43
CA GLN A 249 8.51 -33.39 19.24
C GLN A 249 9.74 -33.06 18.38
N MET A 250 10.44 -31.99 18.79
CA MET A 250 11.73 -31.58 18.24
C MET A 250 12.87 -31.91 19.22
N GLU A 251 14.03 -32.26 18.69
CA GLU A 251 15.29 -32.36 19.42
C GLU A 251 16.22 -31.26 18.90
N PRO A 252 16.33 -30.10 19.58
CA PRO A 252 17.12 -28.98 19.10
C PRO A 252 18.61 -29.10 19.46
N ASP A 253 19.47 -28.43 18.68
CA ASP A 253 20.93 -28.36 18.90
C ASP A 253 21.36 -27.35 20.00
N PHE A 254 20.45 -26.50 20.49
CA PHE A 254 20.72 -25.53 21.56
C PHE A 254 19.52 -25.40 22.52
N ASP A 255 19.81 -25.13 23.79
CA ASP A 255 18.77 -25.08 24.84
C ASP A 255 18.15 -23.68 25.04
N ALA A 256 18.89 -22.61 24.73
CA ALA A 256 18.43 -21.24 24.96
C ALA A 256 19.07 -20.20 24.03
N ILE A 257 18.29 -19.20 23.65
CA ILE A 257 18.76 -17.97 23.00
C ILE A 257 18.52 -16.81 23.98
N LYS A 258 19.55 -16.00 24.22
CA LYS A 258 19.44 -14.78 25.02
C LYS A 258 19.67 -13.56 24.14
N ILE A 259 18.74 -12.61 24.23
CA ILE A 259 18.76 -11.38 23.45
C ILE A 259 18.65 -10.20 24.41
N SER A 260 19.47 -9.18 24.19
CA SER A 260 19.48 -7.94 24.95
C SER A 260 19.56 -6.76 23.99
N LEU A 261 18.88 -5.67 24.32
CA LEU A 261 19.08 -4.42 23.60
C LEU A 261 20.47 -3.87 23.87
N ALA A 262 21.09 -3.35 22.81
CA ALA A 262 22.32 -2.60 22.95
C ALA A 262 22.02 -1.20 23.50
N SER A 263 22.83 -0.72 24.44
CA SER A 263 22.74 0.67 24.90
C SER A 263 23.11 1.63 23.77
N PRO A 264 22.66 2.90 23.80
CA PRO A 264 23.05 3.90 22.82
C PRO A 264 24.57 4.02 22.66
N ASP A 265 25.33 3.90 23.75
CA ASP A 265 26.79 3.96 23.72
C ASP A 265 27.41 2.75 23.01
N MET A 266 26.84 1.55 23.21
CA MET A 266 27.28 0.35 22.47
C MET A 266 26.97 0.49 20.97
N ILE A 267 25.78 0.97 20.60
CA ILE A 267 25.41 1.20 19.19
C ILE A 267 26.38 2.22 18.55
N ARG A 268 26.69 3.32 19.26
CA ARG A 268 27.66 4.31 18.81
C ARG A 268 29.07 3.71 18.65
N SER A 269 29.46 2.78 19.51
CA SER A 269 30.76 2.08 19.41
C SER A 269 30.88 1.17 18.19
N TRP A 270 29.77 0.62 17.69
CA TRP A 270 29.74 -0.25 16.50
C TRP A 270 29.56 0.51 15.19
N SER A 271 29.09 1.76 15.27
CA SER A 271 28.79 2.58 14.11
C SER A 271 30.06 3.24 13.55
N PHE A 272 30.14 3.29 12.21
CA PHE A 272 31.18 4.01 11.47
C PHE A 272 30.83 5.46 11.14
N GLY A 273 29.62 5.91 11.48
CA GLY A 273 29.21 7.31 11.36
C GLY A 273 27.70 7.51 11.40
N GLU A 274 27.30 8.76 11.57
CA GLU A 274 25.91 9.19 11.65
C GLU A 274 25.37 9.55 10.25
N VAL A 275 24.18 9.02 9.90
CA VAL A 275 23.46 9.38 8.68
C VAL A 275 22.53 10.55 8.99
N LYS A 276 22.77 11.69 8.35
CA LYS A 276 22.04 12.95 8.58
C LYS A 276 21.04 13.27 7.49
N LYS A 277 21.18 12.62 6.34
CA LYS A 277 20.47 12.95 5.10
C LYS A 277 19.73 11.72 4.56
N PRO A 278 18.46 11.86 4.11
CA PRO A 278 17.74 10.77 3.49
C PRO A 278 18.18 10.51 2.04
N GLU A 279 18.90 11.43 1.40
CA GLU A 279 19.27 11.29 0.00
C GLU A 279 20.27 10.16 -0.21
N THR A 280 20.08 9.40 -1.29
CA THR A 280 20.94 8.28 -1.67
C THR A 280 22.05 8.74 -2.62
N ILE A 281 21.66 9.30 -3.76
CA ILE A 281 22.55 9.68 -4.86
C ILE A 281 22.22 11.11 -5.30
N ASN A 282 23.27 11.89 -5.56
CA ASN A 282 23.12 13.23 -6.10
C ASN A 282 22.76 13.18 -7.60
N TYR A 283 21.63 13.77 -7.99
CA TYR A 283 21.10 13.73 -9.36
C TYR A 283 22.01 14.34 -10.43
N ARG A 284 22.92 15.27 -10.06
CA ARG A 284 23.85 15.90 -11.01
C ARG A 284 25.11 15.09 -11.23
N THR A 285 25.65 14.53 -10.14
CA THR A 285 26.96 13.86 -10.17
C THR A 285 26.87 12.34 -10.25
N PHE A 286 25.68 11.77 -10.02
CA PHE A 286 25.43 10.33 -9.89
C PHE A 286 26.33 9.65 -8.86
N LYS A 287 26.86 10.42 -7.90
CA LYS A 287 27.69 9.92 -6.79
C LYS A 287 26.86 9.85 -5.51
N PRO A 288 27.20 8.93 -4.58
CA PRO A 288 26.57 8.89 -3.27
C PRO A 288 26.68 10.23 -2.55
N GLU A 289 25.57 10.68 -1.98
CA GLU A 289 25.52 11.92 -1.21
C GLU A 289 26.33 11.76 0.09
N ARG A 290 27.02 12.83 0.50
CA ARG A 290 27.77 12.83 1.77
C ARG A 290 26.78 12.82 2.94
N ASP A 291 27.00 11.93 3.90
CA ASP A 291 26.15 11.70 5.08
C ASP A 291 24.72 11.22 4.75
N GLY A 292 24.51 10.80 3.50
CA GLY A 292 23.30 10.14 3.03
C GLY A 292 23.31 8.62 3.22
N LEU A 293 22.23 7.96 2.83
CA LEU A 293 22.04 6.51 3.00
C LEU A 293 23.09 5.64 2.30
N PHE A 294 23.76 6.15 1.26
CA PHE A 294 24.82 5.42 0.55
C PHE A 294 26.22 5.98 0.79
N CYS A 295 26.39 6.86 1.78
CA CYS A 295 27.65 7.54 2.03
C CYS A 295 28.83 6.56 2.14
N ALA A 296 29.80 6.70 1.23
CA ALA A 296 30.97 5.83 1.19
C ALA A 296 31.91 6.03 2.40
N ARG A 297 31.81 7.16 3.10
CA ARG A 297 32.57 7.42 4.34
C ARG A 297 32.12 6.49 5.47
N ILE A 298 30.80 6.35 5.64
CA ILE A 298 30.19 5.55 6.70
C ILE A 298 30.26 4.07 6.35
N PHE A 299 29.73 3.69 5.19
CA PHE A 299 29.57 2.29 4.83
C PHE A 299 30.80 1.67 4.15
N GLY A 300 31.76 2.48 3.71
CA GLY A 300 32.94 2.02 2.97
C GLY A 300 32.83 2.19 1.45
N PRO A 301 33.88 1.84 0.70
CA PRO A 301 34.04 2.24 -0.70
C PRO A 301 33.12 1.46 -1.65
N VAL A 302 32.70 2.11 -2.75
CA VAL A 302 31.84 1.50 -3.79
C VAL A 302 32.64 0.49 -4.64
N LYS A 303 33.94 0.71 -4.80
CA LYS A 303 34.86 -0.14 -5.55
C LYS A 303 36.00 -0.59 -4.65
N ASP A 304 36.50 -1.79 -4.88
CA ASP A 304 37.59 -2.36 -4.08
C ASP A 304 38.86 -1.50 -4.15
N TYR A 305 39.41 -1.17 -2.99
CA TYR A 305 40.64 -0.42 -2.83
C TYR A 305 40.67 0.92 -3.62
N GLU A 306 39.53 1.61 -3.69
CA GLU A 306 39.41 2.93 -4.32
C GLU A 306 38.56 3.87 -3.46
N CYS A 307 39.09 5.07 -3.17
CA CYS A 307 38.33 6.11 -2.48
C CYS A 307 37.37 6.85 -3.43
N LEU A 308 36.30 7.46 -2.91
CA LEU A 308 35.26 8.11 -3.74
C LEU A 308 35.76 9.22 -4.69
N CYS A 309 36.80 9.96 -4.30
CA CYS A 309 37.37 11.03 -5.11
C CYS A 309 38.43 10.54 -6.12
N GLY A 310 38.85 9.28 -6.02
CA GLY A 310 39.87 8.68 -6.89
C GLY A 310 41.32 9.11 -6.60
N LYS A 311 41.59 9.87 -5.52
CA LYS A 311 42.96 10.26 -5.10
C LYS A 311 43.81 9.03 -4.75
N TYR A 312 43.23 8.08 -4.01
CA TYR A 312 43.89 6.83 -3.64
C TYR A 312 43.22 5.65 -4.35
N LYS A 313 44.03 4.87 -5.07
CA LYS A 313 43.61 3.69 -5.82
C LYS A 313 44.63 2.57 -5.68
N ARG A 314 44.15 1.32 -5.78
CA ARG A 314 44.94 0.06 -5.75
C ARG A 314 45.38 -0.34 -4.33
N LEU A 315 45.78 -1.61 -4.18
CA LEU A 315 46.11 -2.25 -2.90
C LEU A 315 47.18 -1.51 -2.07
N LYS A 316 48.09 -0.77 -2.71
CA LYS A 316 49.19 -0.05 -2.02
C LYS A 316 48.72 0.98 -0.99
N HIS A 317 47.46 1.44 -1.08
CA HIS A 317 46.87 2.40 -0.15
C HIS A 317 45.86 1.75 0.80
N ARG A 318 45.88 0.42 0.96
CA ARG A 318 44.95 -0.30 1.85
C ARG A 318 45.03 0.26 3.27
N GLY A 319 43.87 0.53 3.86
CA GLY A 319 43.72 1.08 5.22
C GLY A 319 43.92 2.60 5.32
N VAL A 320 44.29 3.29 4.24
CA VAL A 320 44.42 4.75 4.24
C VAL A 320 43.03 5.40 4.16
N ILE A 321 42.77 6.34 5.07
CA ILE A 321 41.57 7.19 5.03
C ILE A 321 41.88 8.41 4.17
N CYS A 322 41.07 8.63 3.13
CA CYS A 322 41.31 9.74 2.22
C CYS A 322 41.00 11.10 2.87
N GLU A 323 41.97 12.01 2.94
CA GLU A 323 41.80 13.37 3.48
C GLU A 323 40.68 14.17 2.77
N LYS A 324 40.46 13.93 1.47
CA LYS A 324 39.50 14.70 0.67
C LYS A 324 38.05 14.22 0.81
N CYS A 325 37.83 12.91 0.86
CA CYS A 325 36.47 12.33 0.90
C CYS A 325 36.16 11.54 2.17
N GLY A 326 37.12 11.34 3.07
CA GLY A 326 36.97 10.56 4.31
C GLY A 326 36.76 9.05 4.09
N VAL A 327 36.81 8.57 2.85
CA VAL A 327 36.59 7.15 2.55
C VAL A 327 37.86 6.37 2.80
N GLU A 328 37.73 5.30 3.58
CA GLU A 328 38.78 4.32 3.80
C GLU A 328 38.97 3.41 2.58
N VAL A 329 40.22 3.22 2.18
CA VAL A 329 40.58 2.35 1.05
C VAL A 329 40.62 0.90 1.52
N THR A 330 39.51 0.18 1.32
CA THR A 330 39.34 -1.23 1.68
C THR A 330 38.50 -1.96 0.63
N GLN A 331 38.13 -3.22 0.87
CA GLN A 331 37.22 -3.97 -0.02
C GLN A 331 35.80 -3.42 0.09
N SER A 332 35.08 -3.38 -1.02
CA SER A 332 33.66 -2.98 -1.06
C SER A 332 32.76 -3.92 -0.24
N LYS A 333 33.22 -5.15 0.04
CA LYS A 333 32.52 -6.12 0.89
C LYS A 333 32.19 -5.57 2.28
N VAL A 334 33.02 -4.67 2.84
CA VAL A 334 32.77 -4.08 4.18
C VAL A 334 31.44 -3.33 4.24
N ARG A 335 30.88 -2.88 3.10
CA ARG A 335 29.54 -2.26 3.04
C ARG A 335 28.41 -3.19 3.48
N ARG A 336 28.66 -4.50 3.56
CA ARG A 336 27.70 -5.50 4.06
C ARG A 336 27.77 -5.69 5.57
N GLU A 337 28.82 -5.19 6.21
CA GLU A 337 29.13 -5.45 7.61
C GLU A 337 29.17 -4.14 8.42
N ARG A 338 29.54 -3.01 7.80
CA ARG A 338 29.57 -1.70 8.46
C ARG A 338 28.16 -1.18 8.69
N MET A 339 27.92 -0.81 9.94
CA MET A 339 26.69 -0.16 10.37
C MET A 339 26.91 1.34 10.47
N GLY A 340 25.90 2.10 10.06
CA GLY A 340 25.75 3.51 10.41
C GLY A 340 24.64 3.63 11.46
N HIS A 341 24.61 4.75 12.19
CA HIS A 341 23.50 5.06 13.09
C HIS A 341 22.77 6.32 12.62
N ILE A 342 21.56 6.48 13.14
CA ILE A 342 20.81 7.73 13.10
C ILE A 342 20.53 8.15 14.54
N GLU A 343 20.58 9.45 14.80
CA GLU A 343 20.03 9.99 16.03
C GLU A 343 18.54 10.23 15.81
N LEU A 344 17.71 9.60 16.63
CA LEU A 344 16.27 9.76 16.54
C LEU A 344 15.89 11.14 17.06
N SER A 345 14.98 11.83 16.37
CA SER A 345 14.47 13.14 16.81
C SER A 345 13.62 13.06 18.08
N SER A 346 13.00 11.90 18.34
CA SER A 346 12.23 11.60 19.53
C SER A 346 12.56 10.19 20.02
N PRO A 347 12.42 9.91 21.33
CA PRO A 347 12.53 8.56 21.85
C PRO A 347 11.51 7.64 21.19
N THR A 348 11.83 6.37 21.10
CA THR A 348 10.92 5.34 20.58
C THR A 348 10.83 4.20 21.58
N ALA A 349 9.64 3.66 21.76
CA ALA A 349 9.42 2.48 22.60
C ALA A 349 9.66 1.23 21.76
N HIS A 350 10.62 0.40 22.16
CA HIS A 350 10.87 -0.87 21.47
C HIS A 350 9.72 -1.86 21.72
N ILE A 351 9.23 -2.51 20.67
CA ILE A 351 8.03 -3.35 20.72
C ILE A 351 8.14 -4.49 21.75
N TRP A 352 9.33 -5.04 21.99
CA TRP A 352 9.56 -6.06 23.01
C TRP A 352 9.28 -5.61 24.44
N PHE A 353 9.45 -4.34 24.76
CA PHE A 353 9.19 -3.83 26.11
C PHE A 353 7.74 -3.40 26.28
N LEU A 354 7.07 -3.09 25.17
CA LEU A 354 5.66 -2.74 25.12
C LEU A 354 4.77 -3.97 25.06
N LYS A 355 4.89 -4.77 23.99
CA LYS A 355 3.95 -5.85 23.61
C LYS A 355 4.27 -7.22 24.23
N SER A 356 5.41 -7.37 24.91
CA SER A 356 5.65 -8.61 25.67
C SER A 356 4.56 -8.81 26.71
N LEU A 357 4.26 -10.07 27.03
CA LEU A 357 3.30 -10.43 28.08
C LEU A 357 4.07 -11.12 29.22
N PRO A 358 4.14 -10.51 30.42
CA PRO A 358 3.64 -9.18 30.78
C PRO A 358 4.46 -8.04 30.16
N SER A 359 3.82 -6.89 29.92
CA SER A 359 4.50 -5.70 29.38
C SER A 359 5.52 -5.22 30.39
N ARG A 360 6.79 -5.12 29.99
CA ARG A 360 7.85 -4.63 30.89
C ARG A 360 7.65 -3.16 31.26
N ILE A 361 7.22 -2.33 30.30
CA ILE A 361 6.89 -0.93 30.57
C ILE A 361 5.65 -0.85 31.46
N GLY A 362 4.61 -1.63 31.15
CA GLY A 362 3.40 -1.72 31.98
C GLY A 362 3.69 -2.10 33.43
N LEU A 363 4.57 -3.09 33.63
CA LEU A 363 4.96 -3.55 34.96
C LEU A 363 5.80 -2.52 35.73
N LEU A 364 6.67 -1.77 35.04
CA LEU A 364 7.47 -0.72 35.67
C LEU A 364 6.64 0.52 36.04
N LEU A 365 5.65 0.86 35.21
CA LEU A 365 4.78 2.01 35.42
C LEU A 365 3.51 1.69 36.23
N ASP A 366 3.26 0.42 36.52
CA ASP A 366 1.99 -0.07 37.10
C ASP A 366 0.77 0.45 36.31
N MET A 367 0.85 0.35 34.98
CA MET A 367 -0.18 0.82 34.05
C MET A 367 -0.64 -0.31 33.12
N PRO A 368 -1.94 -0.38 32.78
CA PRO A 368 -2.43 -1.32 31.77
C PRO A 368 -1.75 -1.10 30.41
N LEU A 369 -1.44 -2.20 29.71
CA LEU A 369 -0.86 -2.15 28.37
C LEU A 369 -1.68 -1.29 27.40
N ARG A 370 -3.01 -1.41 27.47
CA ARG A 370 -3.93 -0.65 26.62
C ARG A 370 -3.73 0.86 26.79
N ASP A 371 -3.54 1.31 28.02
CA ASP A 371 -3.39 2.74 28.31
C ASP A 371 -2.04 3.27 27.82
N ILE A 372 -0.97 2.50 28.00
CA ILE A 372 0.35 2.84 27.44
C ILE A 372 0.30 2.89 25.91
N GLU A 373 -0.43 1.98 25.26
CA GLU A 373 -0.61 1.99 23.81
C GLU A 373 -1.34 3.26 23.35
N ARG A 374 -2.41 3.67 24.03
CA ARG A 374 -3.13 4.91 23.70
C ARG A 374 -2.21 6.14 23.78
N VAL A 375 -1.34 6.20 24.80
CA VAL A 375 -0.35 7.27 24.93
C VAL A 375 0.69 7.22 23.81
N LEU A 376 1.28 6.04 23.55
CA LEU A 376 2.32 5.87 22.53
C LEU A 376 1.83 6.12 21.10
N TYR A 377 0.57 5.79 20.81
CA TYR A 377 -0.07 6.03 19.51
C TYR A 377 -0.73 7.41 19.40
N PHE A 378 -0.44 8.33 20.33
CA PHE A 378 -0.93 9.71 20.32
C PHE A 378 -2.47 9.81 20.35
N GLU A 379 -3.14 8.83 20.96
CA GLU A 379 -4.60 8.81 21.14
C GLU A 379 -5.02 9.53 22.43
N SER A 380 -4.17 9.50 23.46
CA SER A 380 -4.50 10.06 24.78
C SER A 380 -3.28 10.65 25.46
N TYR A 381 -3.52 11.62 26.34
CA TYR A 381 -2.49 12.25 27.16
C TYR A 381 -2.33 11.46 28.46
N VAL A 382 -1.12 11.47 29.01
CA VAL A 382 -0.85 10.97 30.36
C VAL A 382 -0.33 12.10 31.23
N VAL A 383 -0.87 12.22 32.44
CA VAL A 383 -0.42 13.19 33.43
C VAL A 383 0.96 12.77 33.94
N VAL A 384 1.96 13.56 33.61
CA VAL A 384 3.36 13.34 33.99
C VAL A 384 3.63 13.98 35.35
N GLU A 385 3.13 15.19 35.56
CA GLU A 385 3.18 15.91 36.83
C GLU A 385 1.79 16.49 37.13
N ALA A 386 1.25 16.16 38.30
CA ALA A 386 -0.09 16.59 38.72
C ALA A 386 -0.13 18.01 39.31
N GLY A 387 1.01 18.52 39.80
CA GLY A 387 1.09 19.82 40.47
C GLY A 387 0.08 19.97 41.62
N MET A 388 -0.54 21.14 41.73
CA MET A 388 -1.56 21.46 42.76
C MET A 388 -2.99 21.31 42.22
N THR A 389 -3.22 20.34 41.32
CA THR A 389 -4.52 20.08 40.71
C THR A 389 -5.24 18.86 41.33
N ASN A 390 -6.44 18.56 40.85
CA ASN A 390 -7.20 17.36 41.21
C ASN A 390 -6.79 16.10 40.40
N LEU A 391 -5.81 16.21 39.50
CA LEU A 391 -5.37 15.13 38.64
C LEU A 391 -4.37 14.21 39.36
N GLU A 392 -4.34 12.93 38.98
CA GLU A 392 -3.38 11.97 39.51
C GLU A 392 -2.23 11.71 38.52
N LYS A 393 -1.01 11.50 39.04
CA LYS A 393 0.12 11.10 38.20
C LYS A 393 -0.21 9.75 37.53
N ARG A 394 0.08 9.62 36.23
CA ARG A 394 -0.25 8.47 35.36
C ARG A 394 -1.73 8.35 34.97
N GLN A 395 -2.57 9.32 35.36
CA GLN A 395 -3.95 9.39 34.86
C GLN A 395 -3.94 9.63 33.34
N ILE A 396 -4.80 8.89 32.63
CA ILE A 396 -5.01 9.05 31.19
C ILE A 396 -6.14 10.05 30.96
N LEU A 397 -5.91 11.00 30.07
CA LEU A 397 -6.89 12.00 29.65
C LEU A 397 -7.18 11.84 28.16
N THR A 398 -8.46 11.85 27.78
CA THR A 398 -8.86 12.04 26.38
C THR A 398 -8.53 13.47 25.92
N GLU A 399 -8.59 13.72 24.62
CA GLU A 399 -8.35 15.07 24.08
C GLU A 399 -9.29 16.12 24.69
N GLU A 400 -10.59 15.79 24.82
CA GLU A 400 -11.58 16.66 25.47
C GLU A 400 -11.23 16.94 26.94
N GLN A 401 -10.92 15.89 27.71
CA GLN A 401 -10.57 16.03 29.13
C GLN A 401 -9.27 16.82 29.34
N TYR A 402 -8.31 16.69 28.43
CA TYR A 402 -7.07 17.44 28.48
C TYR A 402 -7.32 18.93 28.23
N LEU A 403 -8.18 19.28 27.25
CA LEU A 403 -8.54 20.66 26.98
C LEU A 403 -9.30 21.28 28.17
N ASP A 404 -10.27 20.56 28.74
CA ASP A 404 -11.00 21.02 29.91
C ASP A 404 -10.06 21.27 31.11
N ALA A 405 -9.14 20.33 31.37
CA ALA A 405 -8.15 20.48 32.44
C ALA A 405 -7.19 21.66 32.19
N LEU A 406 -6.83 21.92 30.94
CA LEU A 406 -5.97 23.03 30.56
C LEU A 406 -6.70 24.39 30.69
N GLU A 407 -8.01 24.43 30.46
CA GLU A 407 -8.83 25.61 30.76
C GLU A 407 -8.98 25.87 32.27
N GLU A 408 -9.13 24.79 33.07
CA GLU A 408 -9.33 24.90 34.52
C GLU A 408 -8.05 25.23 35.29
N PHE A 409 -6.95 24.53 34.99
CA PHE A 409 -5.71 24.58 35.77
C PHE A 409 -4.54 25.28 35.06
N GLY A 410 -4.67 25.59 33.77
CA GLY A 410 -3.60 26.22 32.99
C GLY A 410 -2.29 25.43 33.04
N ASP A 411 -1.20 26.11 33.41
CA ASP A 411 0.15 25.55 33.48
C ASP A 411 0.46 24.83 34.83
N GLU A 412 -0.53 24.66 35.71
CA GLU A 412 -0.31 24.04 37.04
C GLU A 412 -0.10 22.53 36.98
N PHE A 413 -0.39 21.87 35.86
CA PHE A 413 -0.10 20.45 35.62
C PHE A 413 0.60 20.24 34.28
N HIS A 414 1.26 19.10 34.12
CA HIS A 414 1.93 18.73 32.87
C HIS A 414 1.45 17.34 32.43
N ALA A 415 0.73 17.31 31.31
CA ALA A 415 0.32 16.07 30.64
C ALA A 415 0.82 16.07 29.19
N THR A 416 1.39 14.95 28.76
CA THR A 416 1.96 14.81 27.41
C THR A 416 1.60 13.45 26.83
N MET A 417 1.87 13.29 25.54
CA MET A 417 1.61 12.04 24.80
C MET A 417 2.90 11.53 24.14
N GLY A 418 2.84 10.32 23.60
CA GLY A 418 3.95 9.69 22.88
C GLY A 418 5.00 9.06 23.78
N ALA A 419 6.10 8.64 23.16
CA ALA A 419 7.19 7.95 23.85
C ALA A 419 7.98 8.84 24.81
N GLU A 420 7.96 10.17 24.63
CA GLU A 420 8.57 11.13 25.55
C GLU A 420 7.88 11.12 26.92
N ALA A 421 6.54 11.07 26.92
CA ALA A 421 5.75 10.99 28.14
C ALA A 421 6.10 9.73 28.95
N ILE A 422 6.14 8.58 28.27
CA ILE A 422 6.53 7.29 28.88
C ILE A 422 7.98 7.34 29.37
N GLN A 423 8.90 7.91 28.60
CA GLN A 423 10.30 8.05 29.02
C GLN A 423 10.43 8.93 30.27
N PHE A 424 9.65 10.00 30.38
CA PHE A 424 9.64 10.85 31.57
C PHE A 424 9.11 10.09 32.78
N LEU A 425 8.03 9.32 32.63
CA LEU A 425 7.47 8.52 33.72
C LEU A 425 8.39 7.39 34.21
N LEU A 426 9.31 6.92 33.36
CA LEU A 426 10.30 5.89 33.67
C LEU A 426 11.58 6.45 34.32
N LYS A 427 11.79 7.78 34.29
CA LYS A 427 12.87 8.47 35.00
C LYS A 427 12.41 8.86 36.40
#